data_AF-A0A3N2DPL1-F1
#
_entry.id   AF-A0A3N2DPL1-F1
#
_cell.length_a   1.000
_cell.length_b   1.000
_cell.length_c   1.000
_cell.angle_alpha   90.00
_cell.angle_beta   90.00
_cell.angle_gamma   90.00
#
_symmetry.space_group_name_H-M   'P 1'
#
loop_
_entity.id
_entity.type
_entity.pdbx_description
1 polymer ?
#
loop_
_entity_poly.entity_id
_entity_poly.type
_entity_poly.pdbx_seq_one_letter_code
_entity_poly.pdbx_strand_id
1 'polypeptide(L)'
;MNAQTIQHSFRQHRLWLSVVATIKCLQSLCYDIRTHRGASTAHLVGDDFLNSIAFRENHNVEKKLKQIQRFSDQQPDIIQRGEYLAIHREWQQLQQHWTALTPLDCFGAHCKLLMRVNKLSWKAIIRSDHEILANSTGERSRLCHYVFNQHIPLIESAATLRGMACYSSAKEAIDTTDRARIGDLCTDLFEHWNQQQHGLIDLPSHCRQQIEEQASRSAMSQHLLSFIDVIKPIQNPDEELPNSAEIFIGAADFLSQLKKQYDLLANQLASNMPSELASWVNGENVVVSEQESAHNRCHRAAPNLSMITA
;
A
#
# COMPACT_ATOMS: atom_id res chain seq x y z
N MET A 1 27.30 14.58 21.91
CA MET A 1 26.34 14.99 20.84
C MET A 1 26.08 16.49 20.93
N ASN A 2 26.07 17.20 19.80
CA ASN A 2 25.72 18.63 19.71
C ASN A 2 24.18 18.80 19.80
N ALA A 3 23.70 19.83 20.52
CA ALA A 3 22.27 20.17 20.62
C ALA A 3 21.58 20.37 19.25
N GLN A 4 22.32 20.84 18.25
CA GLN A 4 21.83 20.98 16.86
C GLN A 4 21.55 19.62 16.21
N THR A 5 22.37 18.60 16.47
CA THR A 5 22.15 17.24 15.99
C THR A 5 20.89 16.65 16.58
N ILE A 6 20.68 16.78 17.90
CA ILE A 6 19.47 16.30 18.59
C ILE A 6 18.22 17.01 18.05
N GLN A 7 18.29 18.33 17.88
CA GLN A 7 17.18 19.11 17.33
C GLN A 7 16.84 18.69 15.90
N HIS A 8 17.86 18.37 15.08
CA HIS A 8 17.67 17.84 13.73
C HIS A 8 16.99 16.46 13.76
N SER A 9 17.53 15.49 14.49
CA SER A 9 16.97 14.13 14.58
C SER A 9 15.54 14.14 15.13
N PHE A 10 15.22 15.02 16.09
CA PHE A 10 13.85 15.18 16.60
C PHE A 10 12.89 15.72 15.54
N ARG A 11 13.30 16.72 14.74
CA ARG A 11 12.50 17.23 13.62
C ARG A 11 12.26 16.14 12.57
N GLN A 12 13.30 15.36 12.23
CA GLN A 12 13.19 14.24 11.30
C GLN A 12 12.22 13.17 11.82
N HIS A 13 12.28 12.83 13.10
CA HIS A 13 11.34 11.89 13.67
C HIS A 13 9.89 12.40 13.65
N ARG A 14 9.64 13.68 13.94
CA ARG A 14 8.30 14.27 13.81
C ARG A 14 7.78 14.27 12.38
N LEU A 15 8.67 14.54 11.41
CA LEU A 15 8.34 14.44 9.99
C LEU A 15 7.98 13.00 9.62
N TRP A 16 8.77 12.04 10.07
CA TRP A 16 8.52 10.61 9.86
C TRP A 16 7.17 10.16 10.41
N LEU A 17 6.82 10.53 11.66
CA LEU A 17 5.51 10.22 12.24
C LEU A 17 4.36 10.81 11.40
N SER A 18 4.57 11.99 10.84
CA SER A 18 3.61 12.63 9.96
C SER A 18 3.46 11.90 8.62
N VAL A 19 4.57 11.40 8.05
CA VAL A 19 4.55 10.52 6.88
C VAL A 19 3.83 9.23 7.17
N VAL A 20 4.10 8.58 8.29
CA VAL A 20 3.43 7.33 8.68
C VAL A 20 1.92 7.56 8.84
N ALA A 21 1.50 8.66 9.48
CA ALA A 21 0.09 9.02 9.57
C ALA A 21 -0.55 9.26 8.18
N THR A 22 0.20 9.89 7.29
CA THR A 22 -0.21 10.19 5.92
C THR A 22 -0.38 8.91 5.09
N ILE A 23 0.60 8.01 5.07
CA ILE A 23 0.52 6.74 4.32
C ILE A 23 -0.58 5.83 4.87
N LYS A 24 -0.82 5.83 6.19
CA LYS A 24 -1.95 5.10 6.79
C LYS A 24 -3.29 5.61 6.24
N CYS A 25 -3.44 6.94 6.14
CA CYS A 25 -4.64 7.54 5.55
C CYS A 25 -4.79 7.20 4.06
N LEU A 26 -3.70 7.27 3.28
CA LEU A 26 -3.69 6.90 1.86
C LEU A 26 -4.02 5.42 1.64
N GLN A 27 -3.48 4.51 2.45
CA GLN A 27 -3.81 3.09 2.33
C GLN A 27 -5.23 2.79 2.79
N SER A 28 -5.71 3.48 3.83
CA SER A 28 -7.12 3.41 4.21
C SER A 28 -8.05 3.90 3.08
N LEU A 29 -7.65 4.92 2.33
CA LEU A 29 -8.34 5.35 1.11
C LEU A 29 -8.32 4.26 0.04
N CYS A 30 -7.17 3.60 -0.19
CA CYS A 30 -7.09 2.49 -1.14
C CYS A 30 -8.03 1.33 -0.78
N TYR A 31 -8.21 1.01 0.51
CA TYR A 31 -9.15 -0.04 0.94
C TYR A 31 -10.60 0.28 0.56
N ASP A 32 -11.04 1.52 0.78
CA ASP A 32 -12.40 1.93 0.39
C ASP A 32 -12.55 1.90 -1.13
N ILE A 33 -11.57 2.41 -1.89
CA ILE A 33 -11.61 2.41 -3.35
C ILE A 33 -11.63 0.96 -3.91
N ARG A 34 -10.85 0.03 -3.34
CA ARG A 34 -10.89 -1.40 -3.71
C ARG A 34 -12.24 -2.05 -3.43
N THR A 35 -12.90 -1.64 -2.35
CA THR A 35 -14.21 -2.14 -1.95
C THR A 35 -15.29 -1.57 -2.87
N HIS A 36 -15.24 -0.26 -3.14
CA HIS A 36 -16.08 0.38 -4.14
C HIS A 36 -15.89 -0.26 -5.52
N ARG A 37 -14.65 -0.51 -5.95
CA ARG A 37 -14.34 -1.17 -7.24
C ARG A 37 -15.06 -2.51 -7.37
N GLY A 38 -14.92 -3.38 -6.38
CA GLY A 38 -15.56 -4.70 -6.41
C GLY A 38 -17.09 -4.59 -6.45
N ALA A 39 -17.65 -3.75 -5.57
CA ALA A 39 -19.09 -3.60 -5.45
C ALA A 39 -19.74 -2.95 -6.68
N SER A 40 -19.18 -1.83 -7.16
CA SER A 40 -19.68 -1.13 -8.34
C SER A 40 -19.57 -1.97 -9.61
N THR A 41 -18.45 -2.70 -9.80
CA THR A 41 -18.26 -3.52 -11.00
C THR A 41 -19.30 -4.65 -11.09
N ALA A 42 -19.57 -5.33 -9.97
CA ALA A 42 -20.58 -6.39 -9.93
C ALA A 42 -22.01 -5.82 -10.04
N HIS A 43 -22.28 -4.67 -9.42
CA HIS A 43 -23.58 -4.00 -9.57
C HIS A 43 -23.91 -3.65 -11.02
N LEU A 44 -22.94 -3.17 -11.80
CA LEU A 44 -23.15 -2.84 -13.21
C LEU A 44 -23.53 -4.03 -14.10
N VAL A 45 -23.39 -5.25 -13.58
CA VAL A 45 -23.79 -6.49 -14.27
C VAL A 45 -25.16 -7.00 -13.82
N GLY A 46 -25.73 -6.46 -12.74
CA GLY A 46 -27.07 -6.81 -12.27
C GLY A 46 -27.17 -7.17 -10.78
N ASP A 47 -26.07 -7.12 -10.01
CA ASP A 47 -26.13 -7.41 -8.58
C ASP A 47 -26.56 -6.16 -7.77
N ASP A 48 -27.84 -6.09 -7.43
CA ASP A 48 -28.40 -4.98 -6.65
C ASP A 48 -27.98 -4.97 -5.17
N PHE A 49 -27.57 -6.11 -4.60
CA PHE A 49 -27.12 -6.18 -3.21
C PHE A 49 -25.86 -5.34 -3.00
N LEU A 50 -24.92 -5.42 -3.95
CA LEU A 50 -23.66 -4.69 -3.89
C LEU A 50 -23.79 -3.18 -4.14
N ASN A 51 -24.92 -2.70 -4.65
CA ASN A 51 -25.17 -1.27 -4.86
C ASN A 51 -25.07 -0.47 -3.54
N SER A 52 -25.69 -0.99 -2.48
CA SER A 52 -25.66 -0.37 -1.15
C SER A 52 -24.23 -0.20 -0.60
N ILE A 53 -23.36 -1.18 -0.89
CA ILE A 53 -21.95 -1.16 -0.51
C ILE A 53 -21.20 -0.10 -1.30
N ALA A 54 -21.40 -0.03 -2.62
CA ALA A 54 -20.79 1.01 -3.45
C ALA A 54 -21.15 2.43 -2.95
N PHE A 55 -22.43 2.70 -2.69
CA PHE A 55 -22.85 3.99 -2.13
C PHE A 55 -22.25 4.31 -0.76
N ARG A 56 -22.15 3.32 0.14
CA ARG A 56 -21.51 3.51 1.44
C ARG A 56 -20.02 3.86 1.29
N GLU A 57 -19.30 3.13 0.44
CA GLU A 57 -17.87 3.37 0.24
C GLU A 57 -17.61 4.74 -0.41
N ASN A 58 -18.52 5.26 -1.23
CA ASN A 58 -18.41 6.62 -1.75
C ASN A 58 -18.27 7.67 -0.64
N HIS A 59 -19.09 7.55 0.41
CA HIS A 59 -19.02 8.44 1.56
C HIS A 59 -17.69 8.30 2.33
N ASN A 60 -17.21 7.06 2.48
CA ASN A 60 -15.95 6.78 3.18
C ASN A 60 -14.74 7.37 2.45
N VAL A 61 -14.71 7.24 1.11
CA VAL A 61 -13.68 7.83 0.27
C VAL A 61 -13.65 9.35 0.41
N GLU A 62 -14.82 10.01 0.29
CA GLU A 62 -14.93 11.47 0.45
C GLU A 62 -14.40 11.96 1.81
N LYS A 63 -14.73 11.24 2.89
CA LYS A 63 -14.22 11.55 4.23
C LYS A 63 -12.70 11.47 4.29
N LYS A 64 -12.10 10.44 3.67
CA LYS A 64 -10.64 10.26 3.65
C LYS A 64 -9.94 11.27 2.74
N LEU A 65 -10.54 11.64 1.60
CA LEU A 65 -10.01 12.70 0.74
C LEU A 65 -9.96 14.05 1.46
N LYS A 66 -10.95 14.38 2.29
CA LYS A 66 -10.91 15.57 3.17
C LYS A 66 -9.78 15.51 4.20
N GLN A 67 -9.47 14.33 4.71
CA GLN A 67 -8.33 14.16 5.63
C GLN A 67 -6.99 14.35 4.88
N ILE A 68 -6.86 13.79 3.68
CA ILE A 68 -5.68 13.95 2.83
C ILE A 68 -5.48 15.42 2.42
N GLN A 69 -6.57 16.15 2.15
CA GLN A 69 -6.53 17.59 1.92
C GLN A 69 -5.86 18.33 3.08
N ARG A 70 -6.26 18.02 4.33
CA ARG A 70 -5.67 18.64 5.53
C ARG A 70 -4.18 18.35 5.64
N PHE A 71 -3.75 17.12 5.32
CA PHE A 71 -2.31 16.80 5.27
C PHE A 71 -1.60 17.61 4.19
N SER A 72 -2.19 17.76 3.00
CA SER A 72 -1.60 18.56 1.93
C SER A 72 -1.47 20.04 2.30
N ASP A 73 -2.46 20.60 3.01
CA ASP A 73 -2.45 22.00 3.44
C ASP A 73 -1.46 22.25 4.59
N GLN A 74 -1.32 21.29 5.52
CA GLN A 74 -0.46 21.40 6.70
C GLN A 74 0.99 20.98 6.45
N GLN A 75 1.22 20.08 5.49
CA GLN A 75 2.49 19.39 5.25
C GLN A 75 2.74 19.23 3.74
N PRO A 76 2.91 20.36 3.00
CA PRO A 76 3.06 20.34 1.54
C PRO A 76 4.31 19.58 1.06
N ASP A 77 5.31 19.43 1.93
CA ASP A 77 6.53 18.66 1.66
C ASP A 77 6.27 17.14 1.60
N ILE A 78 5.20 16.66 2.23
CA ILE A 78 4.81 15.24 2.19
C ILE A 78 3.85 15.02 1.02
N ILE A 79 2.74 15.77 0.98
CA ILE A 79 1.75 15.73 -0.12
C ILE A 79 1.62 17.10 -0.75
N GLN A 80 2.05 17.20 -2.00
CA GLN A 80 1.87 18.41 -2.78
C GLN A 80 0.40 18.58 -3.19
N ARG A 81 -0.09 19.83 -3.12
CA ARG A 81 -1.49 20.16 -3.46
C ARG A 81 -1.92 19.68 -4.83
N GLY A 82 -1.02 19.76 -5.83
CA GLY A 82 -1.30 19.26 -7.18
C GLY A 82 -1.58 17.76 -7.24
N GLU A 83 -0.86 16.95 -6.45
CA GLU A 83 -1.04 15.50 -6.40
C GLU A 83 -2.36 15.11 -5.72
N TYR A 84 -2.70 15.79 -4.62
CA TYR A 84 -4.02 15.66 -3.99
C TYR A 84 -5.15 16.03 -4.95
N LEU A 85 -5.08 17.20 -5.59
CA LEU A 85 -6.11 17.66 -6.52
C LEU A 85 -6.29 16.69 -7.70
N ALA A 86 -5.21 16.07 -8.16
CA ALA A 86 -5.27 15.08 -9.23
C ALA A 86 -6.05 13.81 -8.80
N ILE A 87 -5.78 13.28 -7.60
CA ILE A 87 -6.51 12.13 -7.03
C ILE A 87 -7.98 12.50 -6.81
N HIS A 88 -8.24 13.67 -6.21
CA HIS A 88 -9.59 14.13 -5.93
C HIS A 88 -10.42 14.30 -7.21
N ARG A 89 -9.85 14.90 -8.26
CA ARG A 89 -10.55 15.06 -9.55
C ARG A 89 -10.88 13.71 -10.19
N GLU A 90 -9.95 12.77 -10.20
CA GLU A 90 -10.21 11.43 -10.75
C GLU A 90 -11.29 10.70 -9.98
N TRP A 91 -11.29 10.79 -8.64
CA TRP A 91 -12.35 10.25 -7.82
C TRP A 91 -13.70 10.92 -8.09
N GLN A 92 -13.77 12.25 -8.17
CA GLN A 92 -15.01 12.96 -8.48
C GLN A 92 -15.57 12.57 -9.85
N GLN A 93 -14.72 12.45 -10.86
CA GLN A 93 -15.12 12.00 -12.19
C GLN A 93 -15.70 10.58 -12.15
N LEU A 94 -15.04 9.66 -11.44
CA LEU A 94 -15.50 8.30 -11.25
C LEU A 94 -16.83 8.27 -10.50
N GLN A 95 -16.96 8.96 -9.37
CA GLN A 95 -18.19 9.03 -8.58
C GLN A 95 -19.39 9.51 -9.40
N GLN A 96 -19.18 10.49 -10.29
CA GLN A 96 -20.24 11.05 -11.13
C GLN A 96 -20.67 10.14 -12.27
N HIS A 97 -19.78 9.29 -12.78
CA HIS A 97 -19.99 8.60 -14.06
C HIS A 97 -19.86 7.08 -14.00
N TRP A 98 -19.55 6.47 -12.86
CA TRP A 98 -19.29 5.02 -12.81
C TRP A 98 -20.50 4.19 -13.29
N THR A 99 -21.73 4.67 -13.09
CA THR A 99 -22.96 4.03 -13.59
C THR A 99 -23.14 4.10 -15.11
N ALA A 100 -22.43 5.01 -15.78
CA ALA A 100 -22.46 5.17 -17.23
C ALA A 100 -21.30 4.43 -17.93
N LEU A 101 -20.37 3.85 -17.17
CA LEU A 101 -19.25 3.07 -17.71
C LEU A 101 -19.66 1.61 -17.95
N THR A 102 -18.97 0.93 -18.86
CA THR A 102 -19.01 -0.53 -18.87
C THR A 102 -18.40 -1.07 -17.57
N PRO A 103 -18.78 -2.27 -17.10
CA PRO A 103 -18.20 -2.84 -15.87
C PRO A 103 -16.68 -2.89 -15.88
N LEU A 104 -16.06 -3.30 -17.00
CA LEU A 104 -14.61 -3.39 -17.12
C LEU A 104 -13.93 -2.01 -17.21
N ASP A 105 -14.56 -1.03 -17.84
CA ASP A 105 -14.05 0.35 -17.85
C ASP A 105 -14.12 0.97 -16.44
N CYS A 106 -15.21 0.70 -15.72
CA CYS A 106 -15.37 1.08 -14.31
C CYS A 106 -14.25 0.46 -13.47
N PHE A 107 -14.03 -0.85 -13.60
CA PHE A 107 -12.95 -1.56 -12.92
C PHE A 107 -11.58 -0.95 -13.24
N GLY A 108 -11.29 -0.71 -14.52
CA GLY A 108 -10.04 -0.13 -15.00
C GLY A 108 -9.80 1.29 -14.49
N ALA A 109 -10.84 2.13 -14.41
CA ALA A 109 -10.74 3.48 -13.85
C ALA A 109 -10.34 3.46 -12.37
N HIS A 110 -10.92 2.55 -11.58
CA HIS A 110 -10.51 2.34 -10.19
C HIS A 110 -9.06 1.88 -10.07
N CYS A 111 -8.62 0.93 -10.91
CA CYS A 111 -7.23 0.47 -10.91
C CYS A 111 -6.24 1.62 -11.18
N LYS A 112 -6.55 2.49 -12.14
CA LYS A 112 -5.73 3.69 -12.44
C LYS A 112 -5.64 4.63 -11.23
N LEU A 113 -6.76 4.87 -10.55
CA LEU A 113 -6.80 5.70 -9.34
C LEU A 113 -5.98 5.07 -8.19
N LEU A 114 -6.18 3.77 -7.92
CA LEU A 114 -5.42 3.03 -6.89
C LEU A 114 -3.91 3.10 -7.15
N MET A 115 -3.47 2.91 -8.39
CA MET A 115 -2.07 3.03 -8.77
C MET A 115 -1.52 4.43 -8.45
N ARG A 116 -2.30 5.50 -8.69
CA ARG A 116 -1.90 6.86 -8.35
C ARG A 116 -1.79 7.09 -6.84
N VAL A 117 -2.75 6.60 -6.06
CA VAL A 117 -2.72 6.73 -4.59
C VAL A 117 -1.54 5.96 -3.99
N ASN A 118 -1.26 4.75 -4.48
CA ASN A 118 -0.10 3.96 -4.06
C ASN A 118 1.22 4.64 -4.42
N LYS A 119 1.32 5.21 -5.64
CA LYS A 119 2.50 6.01 -6.05
C LYS A 119 2.70 7.24 -5.16
N LEU A 120 1.62 7.92 -4.75
CA LEU A 120 1.72 9.03 -3.80
C LEU A 120 2.21 8.57 -2.43
N SER A 121 1.75 7.41 -1.95
CA SER A 121 2.22 6.82 -0.69
C SER A 121 3.73 6.58 -0.69
N TRP A 122 4.25 6.03 -1.79
CA TRP A 122 5.70 5.80 -1.95
C TRP A 122 6.49 7.12 -2.04
N LYS A 123 5.97 8.12 -2.76
CA LYS A 123 6.59 9.45 -2.83
C LYS A 123 6.67 10.14 -1.47
N ALA A 124 5.63 10.02 -0.65
CA ALA A 124 5.61 10.59 0.69
C ALA A 124 6.78 10.07 1.55
N ILE A 125 7.10 8.78 1.43
CA ILE A 125 8.22 8.13 2.12
C ILE A 125 9.56 8.66 1.61
N ILE A 126 9.76 8.64 0.29
CA ILE A 126 11.03 9.09 -0.32
C ILE A 126 11.34 10.55 0.04
N ARG A 127 10.32 11.42 0.08
CA ARG A 127 10.50 12.84 0.40
C ARG A 127 10.92 13.09 1.85
N SER A 128 10.47 12.24 2.77
CA SER A 128 10.78 12.41 4.19
C SER A 128 12.11 11.84 4.62
N ASP A 129 12.63 10.86 3.88
CA ASP A 129 13.80 10.12 4.32
C ASP A 129 14.57 9.57 3.11
N HIS A 130 15.53 10.38 2.64
CA HIS A 130 16.43 9.98 1.56
C HIS A 130 17.30 8.77 1.95
N GLU A 131 17.52 8.53 3.25
CA GLU A 131 18.31 7.39 3.72
C GLU A 131 17.59 6.05 3.50
N ILE A 132 16.25 6.04 3.38
CA ILE A 132 15.52 4.81 2.98
C ILE A 132 16.01 4.29 1.63
N LEU A 133 16.33 5.21 0.70
CA LEU A 133 16.90 4.85 -0.61
C LEU A 133 18.39 4.55 -0.54
N ALA A 134 19.14 5.22 0.35
CA ALA A 134 20.59 5.09 0.45
C ALA A 134 21.04 3.86 1.27
N ASN A 135 20.27 3.45 2.27
CA ASN A 135 20.58 2.36 3.18
C ASN A 135 19.57 1.22 3.06
N SER A 136 19.71 0.42 2.00
CA SER A 136 18.86 -0.74 1.71
C SER A 136 18.92 -1.85 2.76
N THR A 137 19.89 -1.81 3.69
CA THR A 137 20.09 -2.87 4.69
C THR A 137 19.54 -2.53 6.06
N GLY A 138 19.21 -1.27 6.33
CA GLY A 138 18.63 -0.80 7.58
C GLY A 138 17.22 -1.35 7.82
N GLU A 139 16.87 -1.57 9.09
CA GLU A 139 15.58 -2.13 9.50
C GLU A 139 14.37 -1.36 8.94
N ARG A 140 14.38 -0.02 9.05
CA ARG A 140 13.32 0.83 8.47
C ARG A 140 13.18 0.61 6.96
N SER A 141 14.29 0.51 6.23
CA SER A 141 14.27 0.30 4.77
C SER A 141 13.69 -1.07 4.43
N ARG A 142 14.09 -2.13 5.14
CA ARG A 142 13.51 -3.48 4.97
C ARG A 142 12.01 -3.50 5.28
N LEU A 143 11.58 -2.87 6.36
CA LEU A 143 10.17 -2.79 6.73
C LEU A 143 9.36 -1.99 5.70
N CYS A 144 9.89 -0.86 5.21
CA CYS A 144 9.27 -0.12 4.12
C CYS A 144 9.19 -0.97 2.84
N HIS A 145 10.28 -1.64 2.46
CA HIS A 145 10.31 -2.51 1.29
C HIS A 145 9.22 -3.58 1.39
N TYR A 146 9.15 -4.27 2.53
CA TYR A 146 8.15 -5.29 2.81
C TYR A 146 6.72 -4.74 2.70
N VAL A 147 6.41 -3.62 3.34
CA VAL A 147 5.07 -3.02 3.31
C VAL A 147 4.65 -2.64 1.88
N PHE A 148 5.53 -1.97 1.13
CA PHE A 148 5.16 -1.35 -0.14
C PHE A 148 5.33 -2.26 -1.36
N ASN A 149 6.26 -3.23 -1.31
CA ASN A 149 6.56 -4.09 -2.46
C ASN A 149 6.06 -5.52 -2.30
N GLN A 150 5.64 -5.92 -1.10
CA GLN A 150 5.17 -7.30 -0.86
C GLN A 150 3.76 -7.32 -0.26
N HIS A 151 3.51 -6.53 0.80
CA HIS A 151 2.22 -6.53 1.49
C HIS A 151 1.10 -5.81 0.72
N ILE A 152 1.35 -4.57 0.25
CA ILE A 152 0.37 -3.82 -0.54
C ILE A 152 0.01 -4.53 -1.87
N PRO A 153 0.97 -5.09 -2.63
CA PRO A 153 0.67 -5.90 -3.81
C PRO A 153 -0.20 -7.12 -3.51
N LEU A 154 0.03 -7.84 -2.40
CA LEU A 154 -0.83 -8.94 -1.98
C LEU A 154 -2.28 -8.49 -1.72
N ILE A 155 -2.46 -7.36 -1.03
CA ILE A 155 -3.80 -6.75 -0.81
C ILE A 155 -4.46 -6.42 -2.15
N GLU A 156 -3.71 -5.84 -3.08
CA GLU A 156 -4.22 -5.48 -4.41
C GLU A 156 -4.61 -6.72 -5.22
N SER A 157 -3.79 -7.77 -5.21
CA SER A 157 -4.06 -9.03 -5.89
C SER A 157 -5.34 -9.68 -5.36
N ALA A 158 -5.48 -9.77 -4.03
CA ALA A 158 -6.66 -10.32 -3.39
C ALA A 158 -7.93 -9.51 -3.71
N ALA A 159 -7.84 -8.17 -3.66
CA ALA A 159 -8.96 -7.30 -3.98
C ALA A 159 -9.33 -7.28 -5.47
N THR A 160 -8.35 -7.51 -6.35
CA THR A 160 -8.55 -7.63 -7.81
C THR A 160 -9.27 -8.94 -8.11
N LEU A 161 -8.78 -10.05 -7.56
CA LEU A 161 -9.41 -11.35 -7.67
C LEU A 161 -10.86 -11.31 -7.17
N ARG A 162 -11.10 -10.73 -5.98
CA ARG A 162 -12.47 -10.53 -5.44
C ARG A 162 -13.36 -9.79 -6.43
N GLY A 163 -12.91 -8.63 -6.92
CA GLY A 163 -13.72 -7.80 -7.80
C GLY A 163 -14.05 -8.49 -9.14
N MET A 164 -13.06 -9.16 -9.74
CA MET A 164 -13.27 -9.89 -10.98
C MET A 164 -14.12 -11.15 -10.79
N ALA A 165 -13.95 -11.88 -9.69
CA ALA A 165 -14.76 -13.06 -9.39
C ALA A 165 -16.23 -12.68 -9.14
N CYS A 166 -16.50 -11.58 -8.41
CA CYS A 166 -17.85 -11.05 -8.24
C CYS A 166 -18.46 -10.64 -9.58
N TYR A 167 -17.68 -9.93 -10.42
CA TYR A 167 -18.10 -9.55 -11.77
C TYR A 167 -18.48 -10.76 -12.63
N SER A 168 -17.64 -11.80 -12.67
CA SER A 168 -17.90 -13.00 -13.46
C SER A 168 -19.13 -13.77 -12.94
N SER A 169 -19.27 -13.92 -11.62
CA SER A 169 -20.43 -14.56 -11.01
C SER A 169 -21.73 -13.81 -11.27
N ALA A 170 -21.72 -12.47 -11.21
CA ALA A 170 -22.90 -11.64 -11.45
C ALA A 170 -23.44 -11.73 -12.89
N LYS A 171 -22.67 -12.23 -13.86
CA LYS A 171 -23.13 -12.43 -15.25
C LYS A 171 -24.11 -13.59 -15.41
N GLU A 172 -24.24 -14.46 -14.41
CA GLU A 172 -24.99 -15.74 -14.45
C GLU A 172 -24.45 -16.79 -15.46
N ALA A 173 -23.73 -16.37 -16.49
CA ALA A 173 -23.02 -17.24 -17.44
C ALA A 173 -21.54 -16.86 -17.52
N ILE A 174 -20.67 -17.77 -17.07
CA ILE A 174 -19.21 -17.56 -17.05
C ILE A 174 -18.59 -18.17 -18.30
N ASP A 175 -18.08 -17.31 -19.18
CA ASP A 175 -17.38 -17.71 -20.40
C ASP A 175 -15.94 -18.21 -20.13
N THR A 176 -15.33 -18.83 -21.13
CA THR A 176 -13.97 -19.39 -21.02
C THR A 176 -12.90 -18.32 -20.76
N THR A 177 -13.13 -17.07 -21.19
CA THR A 177 -12.20 -15.96 -21.00
C THR A 177 -12.19 -15.51 -19.54
N ASP A 178 -13.36 -15.41 -18.92
CA ASP A 178 -13.48 -15.11 -17.50
C ASP A 178 -12.88 -16.23 -16.65
N ARG A 179 -13.11 -17.51 -16.99
CA ARG A 179 -12.50 -18.64 -16.26
C ARG A 179 -10.98 -18.59 -16.32
N ALA A 180 -10.41 -18.38 -17.51
CA ALA A 180 -8.96 -18.24 -17.69
C ALA A 180 -8.42 -17.07 -16.86
N ARG A 181 -9.07 -15.89 -16.94
CA ARG A 181 -8.67 -14.69 -16.19
C ARG A 181 -8.70 -14.91 -14.68
N ILE A 182 -9.74 -15.57 -14.14
CA ILE A 182 -9.81 -15.89 -12.71
C ILE A 182 -8.70 -16.87 -12.33
N GLY A 183 -8.38 -17.86 -13.19
CA GLY A 183 -7.23 -18.74 -12.99
C GLY A 183 -5.89 -18.03 -12.93
N ASP A 184 -5.66 -17.08 -13.84
CA ASP A 184 -4.45 -16.26 -13.83
C ASP A 184 -4.37 -15.41 -12.55
N LEU A 185 -5.48 -14.77 -12.14
CA LEU A 185 -5.53 -13.97 -10.91
C LEU A 185 -5.36 -14.79 -9.63
N CYS A 186 -5.84 -16.04 -9.59
CA CYS A 186 -5.55 -16.98 -8.51
C CYS A 186 -4.05 -17.28 -8.44
N THR A 187 -3.41 -17.50 -9.59
CA THR A 187 -1.96 -17.75 -9.70
C THR A 187 -1.18 -16.54 -9.19
N ASP A 188 -1.50 -15.34 -9.69
CA ASP A 188 -0.91 -14.07 -9.24
C ASP A 188 -1.07 -13.88 -7.72
N LEU A 189 -2.24 -14.20 -7.15
CA LEU A 189 -2.47 -14.10 -5.72
C LEU A 189 -1.54 -15.03 -4.92
N PHE A 190 -1.37 -16.28 -5.36
CA PHE A 190 -0.44 -17.21 -4.71
C PHE A 190 1.02 -16.78 -4.87
N GLU A 191 1.40 -16.19 -6.00
CA GLU A 191 2.75 -15.62 -6.18
C GLU A 191 3.01 -14.48 -5.20
N HIS A 192 2.11 -13.51 -5.10
CA HIS A 192 2.23 -12.40 -4.15
C HIS A 192 2.19 -12.89 -2.69
N TRP A 193 1.37 -13.90 -2.40
CA TRP A 193 1.35 -14.56 -1.10
C TRP A 193 2.73 -15.13 -0.78
N ASN A 194 3.31 -15.92 -1.69
CA ASN A 194 4.64 -16.49 -1.50
C ASN A 194 5.71 -15.42 -1.34
N GLN A 195 5.70 -14.36 -2.15
CA GLN A 195 6.64 -13.24 -2.03
C GLN A 195 6.53 -12.55 -0.67
N GLN A 196 5.32 -12.31 -0.19
CA GLN A 196 5.08 -11.73 1.13
C GLN A 196 5.57 -12.66 2.26
N GLN A 197 5.38 -13.97 2.14
CA GLN A 197 5.90 -14.93 3.12
C GLN A 197 7.43 -14.97 3.16
N HIS A 198 8.11 -14.89 2.01
CA HIS A 198 9.57 -14.77 1.97
C HIS A 198 10.04 -13.46 2.58
N GLY A 199 9.40 -12.34 2.22
CA GLY A 199 9.71 -11.03 2.79
C GLY A 199 9.56 -10.96 4.31
N LEU A 200 8.59 -11.70 4.87
CA LEU A 200 8.37 -11.76 6.32
C LEU A 200 9.56 -12.43 7.04
N ILE A 201 10.19 -13.41 6.39
CA ILE A 201 11.38 -14.10 6.92
C ILE A 201 12.58 -13.15 6.98
N ASP A 202 12.70 -12.25 5.99
CA ASP A 202 13.80 -11.29 5.86
C ASP A 202 13.72 -10.09 6.82
N LEU A 203 12.57 -9.91 7.49
CA LEU A 203 12.40 -8.88 8.52
C LEU A 203 13.20 -9.23 9.80
N PRO A 204 13.62 -8.20 10.57
CA PRO A 204 14.20 -8.42 11.89
C PRO A 204 13.28 -9.27 12.79
N SER A 205 13.89 -10.14 13.61
CA SER A 205 13.17 -11.15 14.39
C SER A 205 12.06 -10.55 15.26
N HIS A 206 12.30 -9.42 15.91
CA HIS A 206 11.32 -8.77 16.78
C HIS A 206 10.12 -8.19 16.00
N CYS A 207 10.35 -7.65 14.79
CA CYS A 207 9.27 -7.19 13.90
C CYS A 207 8.44 -8.39 13.43
N ARG A 208 9.10 -9.47 13.00
CA ARG A 208 8.46 -10.72 12.56
C ARG A 208 7.62 -11.35 13.67
N GLN A 209 8.15 -11.49 14.88
CA GLN A 209 7.44 -12.07 16.03
C GLN A 209 6.13 -11.33 16.32
N GLN A 210 6.16 -9.99 16.38
CA GLN A 210 4.96 -9.20 16.61
C GLN A 210 3.89 -9.38 15.51
N ILE A 211 4.31 -9.57 14.26
CA ILE A 211 3.39 -9.86 13.15
C ILE A 211 2.80 -11.27 13.31
N GLU A 212 3.63 -12.26 13.61
CA GLU A 212 3.22 -13.67 13.74
C GLU A 212 2.34 -13.92 14.97
N GLU A 213 2.55 -13.19 16.07
CA GLU A 213 1.71 -13.27 17.28
C GLU A 213 0.27 -12.82 17.03
N GLN A 214 0.07 -11.82 16.17
CA GLN A 214 -1.24 -11.22 15.92
C GLN A 214 -1.90 -11.72 14.64
N ALA A 215 -1.11 -12.17 13.68
CA ALA A 215 -1.55 -12.68 12.38
C ALA A 215 -0.63 -13.84 11.97
N SER A 216 -0.78 -14.97 12.67
CA SER A 216 0.06 -16.14 12.41
C SER A 216 -0.06 -16.60 10.96
N ARG A 217 1.06 -17.08 10.40
CA ARG A 217 1.10 -17.57 9.03
C ARG A 217 0.04 -18.64 8.77
N SER A 218 -0.18 -19.55 9.71
CA SER A 218 -1.18 -20.62 9.58
C SER A 218 -2.60 -20.07 9.54
N ALA A 219 -2.95 -19.11 10.41
CA ALA A 219 -4.26 -18.48 10.39
C ALA A 219 -4.49 -17.68 9.10
N MET A 220 -3.49 -16.93 8.65
CA MET A 220 -3.57 -16.18 7.40
C MET A 220 -3.72 -17.11 6.17
N SER A 221 -2.99 -18.23 6.14
CA SER A 221 -3.15 -19.26 5.10
C SER A 221 -4.57 -19.83 5.10
N GLN A 222 -5.17 -20.07 6.27
CA GLN A 222 -6.55 -20.57 6.34
C GLN A 222 -7.53 -19.57 5.72
N HIS A 223 -7.41 -18.27 6.04
CA HIS A 223 -8.25 -17.24 5.42
C HIS A 223 -8.06 -17.15 3.90
N LEU A 224 -6.83 -17.28 3.40
CA LEU A 224 -6.56 -17.34 1.97
C LEU A 224 -7.23 -18.56 1.33
N LEU A 225 -7.05 -19.76 1.92
CA LEU A 225 -7.63 -20.99 1.39
C LEU A 225 -9.16 -20.94 1.39
N SER A 226 -9.78 -20.44 2.47
CA SER A 226 -11.24 -20.24 2.52
C SER A 226 -11.73 -19.28 1.42
N PHE A 227 -10.96 -18.22 1.13
CA PHE A 227 -11.30 -17.32 0.02
C PHE A 227 -11.19 -18.03 -1.34
N ILE A 228 -10.14 -18.82 -1.56
CA ILE A 228 -9.96 -19.59 -2.80
C ILE A 228 -11.03 -20.67 -2.97
N ASP A 229 -11.42 -21.35 -1.89
CA ASP A 229 -12.46 -22.37 -1.92
C ASP A 229 -13.80 -21.79 -2.38
N VAL A 230 -14.13 -20.55 -2.02
CA VAL A 230 -15.34 -19.85 -2.50
C VAL A 230 -15.24 -19.53 -3.99
N ILE A 231 -14.06 -19.25 -4.54
CA ILE A 231 -13.88 -18.91 -5.97
C ILE A 231 -13.76 -20.15 -6.84
N LYS A 232 -13.27 -21.26 -6.30
CA LYS A 232 -12.95 -22.49 -7.05
C LYS A 232 -14.06 -22.95 -8.01
N PRO A 233 -15.37 -22.90 -7.67
CA PRO A 233 -16.42 -23.31 -8.60
C PRO A 233 -16.47 -22.46 -9.88
N ILE A 234 -16.04 -21.19 -9.85
CA ILE A 234 -15.93 -20.35 -11.06
C ILE A 234 -14.97 -20.97 -12.08
N GLN A 235 -13.95 -21.71 -11.63
CA GLN A 235 -12.97 -22.34 -12.50
C GLN A 235 -13.44 -23.69 -13.06
N ASN A 236 -14.45 -24.31 -12.44
CA ASN A 236 -14.95 -25.63 -12.80
C ASN A 236 -16.34 -25.54 -13.47
N PRO A 237 -16.51 -26.01 -14.71
CA PRO A 237 -17.79 -25.89 -15.43
C PRO A 237 -18.91 -26.75 -14.84
N ASP A 238 -18.57 -27.80 -14.10
CA ASP A 238 -19.51 -28.78 -13.55
C ASP A 238 -19.98 -28.44 -12.11
N GLU A 239 -19.43 -27.39 -11.50
CA GLU A 239 -19.79 -26.98 -10.13
C GLU A 239 -20.84 -25.87 -10.13
N GLU A 240 -21.67 -25.83 -9.08
CA GLU A 240 -22.64 -24.75 -8.87
C GLU A 240 -21.90 -23.43 -8.63
N LEU A 241 -22.29 -22.39 -9.36
CA LEU A 241 -21.64 -21.10 -9.26
C LEU A 241 -22.03 -20.40 -7.95
N PRO A 242 -21.05 -19.92 -7.15
CA PRO A 242 -21.34 -19.07 -6.02
C PRO A 242 -21.99 -17.78 -6.51
N ASN A 243 -22.89 -17.20 -5.72
CA ASN A 243 -23.41 -15.87 -6.03
C ASN A 243 -22.35 -14.79 -5.70
N SER A 244 -22.52 -13.60 -6.28
CA SER A 244 -21.49 -12.56 -6.17
C SER A 244 -21.32 -12.05 -4.73
N ALA A 245 -22.39 -12.07 -3.92
CA ALA A 245 -22.36 -11.69 -2.51
C ALA A 245 -21.53 -12.68 -1.67
N GLU A 246 -21.66 -13.98 -1.92
CA GLU A 246 -20.86 -15.03 -1.27
C GLU A 246 -19.37 -14.83 -1.52
N ILE A 247 -18.98 -14.56 -2.77
CA ILE A 247 -17.59 -14.24 -3.12
C ILE A 247 -17.13 -12.98 -2.39
N PHE A 248 -17.97 -11.93 -2.41
CA PHE A 248 -17.62 -10.65 -1.80
C PHE A 248 -17.39 -10.78 -0.30
N ILE A 249 -18.24 -11.53 0.39
CA ILE A 249 -18.18 -11.80 1.84
C ILE A 249 -17.02 -12.75 2.15
N GLY A 250 -16.88 -13.85 1.41
CA GLY A 250 -15.80 -14.83 1.62
C GLY A 250 -14.40 -14.23 1.47
N ALA A 251 -14.25 -13.25 0.58
CA ALA A 251 -13.03 -12.47 0.42
C ALA A 251 -12.80 -11.42 1.53
N ALA A 252 -13.87 -10.96 2.19
CA ALA A 252 -13.82 -9.85 3.14
C ALA A 252 -12.97 -10.21 4.36
N ASP A 253 -13.04 -11.46 4.82
CA ASP A 253 -12.26 -11.93 5.97
C ASP A 253 -10.76 -11.86 5.69
N PHE A 254 -10.31 -12.42 4.57
CA PHE A 254 -8.89 -12.38 4.20
C PHE A 254 -8.38 -10.95 4.03
N LEU A 255 -9.11 -10.10 3.31
CA LEU A 255 -8.76 -8.68 3.14
C LEU A 255 -8.76 -7.90 4.47
N SER A 256 -9.67 -8.22 5.38
CA SER A 256 -9.73 -7.64 6.73
C SER A 256 -8.49 -8.01 7.55
N GLN A 257 -8.03 -9.26 7.47
CA GLN A 257 -6.80 -9.67 8.15
C GLN A 257 -5.56 -9.02 7.55
N LEU A 258 -5.46 -8.94 6.20
CA LEU A 258 -4.38 -8.20 5.54
C LEU A 258 -4.36 -6.72 5.94
N LYS A 259 -5.54 -6.12 6.15
CA LYS A 259 -5.65 -4.75 6.68
C LYS A 259 -5.15 -4.63 8.10
N LYS A 260 -5.54 -5.54 9.00
CA LYS A 260 -5.05 -5.56 10.38
C LYS A 260 -3.52 -5.70 10.39
N GLN A 261 -2.97 -6.60 9.58
CA GLN A 261 -1.53 -6.77 9.42
C GLN A 261 -0.86 -5.49 8.91
N TYR A 262 -1.45 -4.80 7.93
CA TYR A 262 -0.96 -3.50 7.47
C TYR A 262 -0.95 -2.46 8.61
N ASP A 263 -2.02 -2.38 9.40
CA ASP A 263 -2.10 -1.42 10.51
C ASP A 263 -1.00 -1.68 11.56
N LEU A 264 -0.64 -2.95 11.80
CA LEU A 264 0.49 -3.34 12.65
C LEU A 264 1.83 -2.93 12.07
N LEU A 265 2.07 -3.24 10.80
CA LEU A 265 3.30 -2.85 10.10
C LEU A 265 3.49 -1.33 10.08
N ALA A 266 2.41 -0.58 9.88
CA ALA A 266 2.45 0.87 9.92
C ALA A 266 2.74 1.39 11.34
N ASN A 267 2.27 0.72 12.40
CA ASN A 267 2.64 1.06 13.76
C ASN A 267 4.12 0.75 14.06
N GLN A 268 4.65 -0.37 13.55
CA GLN A 268 6.08 -0.68 13.64
C GLN A 268 6.94 0.35 12.90
N LEU A 269 6.50 0.80 11.73
CA LEU A 269 7.14 1.91 11.01
C LEU A 269 7.18 3.18 11.87
N ALA A 270 6.08 3.53 12.55
CA ALA A 270 6.06 4.70 13.46
C ALA A 270 7.02 4.56 14.65
N SER A 271 7.13 3.35 15.21
CA SER A 271 8.00 3.06 16.35
C SER A 271 9.49 2.97 16.00
N ASN A 272 9.82 2.75 14.72
CA ASN A 272 11.21 2.67 14.25
C ASN A 272 11.86 4.06 14.22
N MET A 273 12.46 4.48 15.33
CA MET A 273 13.18 5.75 15.47
C MET A 273 14.48 5.77 14.64
N PRO A 274 14.93 6.93 14.14
CA PRO A 274 16.27 7.05 13.57
C PRO A 274 17.31 6.59 14.62
N SER A 275 18.35 5.88 14.22
CA SER A 275 19.38 5.32 15.11
C SER A 275 20.01 6.36 16.03
N GLU A 276 20.20 7.58 15.54
CA GLU A 276 20.70 8.74 16.29
C GLU A 276 19.77 9.19 17.43
N LEU A 277 18.45 9.11 17.20
CA LEU A 277 17.46 9.45 18.21
C LEU A 277 17.29 8.30 19.20
N ALA A 278 17.29 7.05 18.70
CA ALA A 278 17.18 5.85 19.51
C ALA A 278 18.36 5.74 20.50
N SER A 279 19.58 5.95 20.01
CA SER A 279 20.79 5.98 20.83
C SER A 279 20.78 7.08 21.89
N TRP A 280 20.29 8.28 21.56
CA TRP A 280 20.13 9.36 22.55
C TRP A 280 19.07 9.03 23.62
N VAL A 281 17.91 8.48 23.22
CA VAL A 281 16.84 8.08 24.14
C VAL A 281 17.26 6.90 25.03
N ASN A 282 18.01 5.94 24.47
CA ASN A 282 18.45 4.73 25.17
C ASN A 282 19.75 4.92 25.96
N GLY A 283 20.38 6.10 25.91
CA GLY A 283 21.65 6.37 26.57
C GLY A 283 22.83 5.62 25.94
N GLU A 284 22.69 5.11 24.72
CA GLU A 284 23.74 4.44 23.98
C GLU A 284 24.66 5.50 23.36
N ASN A 285 25.95 5.46 23.72
CA ASN A 285 26.94 6.33 23.07
C ASN A 285 27.08 5.91 21.61
N VAL A 286 26.56 6.73 20.69
CA VAL A 286 26.91 6.63 19.27
C VAL A 286 28.41 6.87 19.15
N VAL A 287 29.17 5.80 18.91
CA VAL A 287 30.53 5.92 18.42
C VAL A 287 30.41 6.48 17.02
N VAL A 288 30.53 7.81 16.91
CA VAL A 288 30.69 8.48 15.62
C VAL A 288 32.00 7.94 15.04
N SER A 289 31.94 7.06 14.05
CA SER A 289 33.13 6.65 13.32
C SER A 289 33.68 7.89 12.62
N GLU A 290 34.90 8.30 12.97
CA GLU A 290 35.59 9.48 12.45
C GLU A 290 36.03 9.34 10.98
N GLN A 291 35.22 8.73 10.11
CA GLN A 291 35.56 8.59 8.69
C GLN A 291 35.16 9.78 7.81
N GLU A 292 34.31 10.70 8.27
CA GLU A 292 33.92 11.88 7.47
C GLU A 292 34.80 13.13 7.68
N SER A 293 35.69 13.13 8.67
CA SER A 293 36.59 14.27 8.94
C SER A 293 37.80 14.34 7.99
N ALA A 294 38.12 13.25 7.27
CA ALA A 294 39.33 13.15 6.47
C ALA A 294 39.17 13.58 5.01
N HIS A 295 37.94 13.71 4.48
CA HIS A 295 37.72 14.02 3.06
C HIS A 295 37.53 15.51 2.74
N ASN A 296 37.46 16.39 3.75
CA ASN A 296 37.26 17.84 3.54
C ASN A 296 38.50 18.72 3.77
N ARG A 297 39.70 18.14 3.90
CA ARG A 297 40.95 18.92 4.13
C ARG A 297 41.99 18.91 3.02
N CYS A 298 41.69 18.34 1.85
CA CYS A 298 42.66 18.35 0.75
C CYS A 298 41.98 18.64 -0.59
N HIS A 299 41.70 19.92 -0.87
CA HIS A 299 41.73 20.51 -2.23
C HIS A 299 41.52 22.04 -2.14
N ARG A 300 42.57 22.75 -1.71
CA ARG A 300 42.81 24.15 -2.10
C ARG A 300 44.25 24.25 -2.62
N ALA A 301 44.40 24.07 -3.92
CA ALA A 301 45.47 24.66 -4.71
C ALA A 301 44.98 24.72 -6.15
N ALA A 302 44.58 25.92 -6.59
CA ALA A 302 44.62 26.25 -8.02
C ALA A 302 46.09 26.36 -8.44
N PRO A 303 46.40 26.14 -9.73
CA PRO A 303 46.60 27.34 -10.54
C PRO A 303 46.05 27.26 -11.97
N ASN A 304 45.58 28.43 -12.42
CA ASN A 304 45.70 29.03 -13.75
C ASN A 304 46.61 28.32 -14.78
N LEU A 305 46.11 28.05 -16.00
CA LEU A 305 46.50 28.75 -17.26
C LEU A 305 46.04 28.03 -18.53
N SER A 306 45.62 28.87 -19.49
CA SER A 306 45.75 28.79 -20.95
C SER A 306 45.04 27.70 -21.78
N MET A 307 44.18 28.20 -22.68
CA MET A 307 44.08 27.91 -24.12
C MET A 307 44.69 26.60 -24.62
N ILE A 308 43.94 25.81 -25.40
CA ILE A 308 44.13 25.59 -26.85
C ILE A 308 42.79 25.15 -27.45
N THR A 309 42.42 25.79 -28.55
CA THR A 309 41.35 25.47 -29.50
C THR A 309 41.62 24.19 -30.30
N ALA A 310 40.60 23.36 -30.50
CA ALA A 310 40.17 22.80 -31.78
C ALA A 310 38.81 22.11 -31.58
#